data_AF-A0A1V9YLJ1-F1
#
_entry.id   AF-A0A1V9YLJ1-F1
#
_cell.length_a   1.000
_cell.length_b   1.000
_cell.length_c   1.000
_cell.angle_alpha   90.00
_cell.angle_beta   90.00
_cell.angle_gamma   90.00
#
_symmetry.space_group_name_H-M   'P 1'
#
loop_
_entity.id
_entity.type
_entity.pdbx_description
1 polymer ?
#
loop_
_entity_poly.entity_id
_entity_poly.type
_entity_poly.pdbx_seq_one_letter_code
_entity_poly.pdbx_strand_id
1 'polypeptide(L)'
;MQRISIVALAVAAVAGSTGCLYSNVQGDVLVTGALCTLGVPLCKVNALCNEVARYLEPAATKITGLSYIGNLGLENCPMTSPMPRITWPSCMDEQPVKPLDMSTRSWVDGNELQDLDNAPLATAILSAERNQLRVLKDMDLTRTQKAYFGGNPVTVLSSVAFSDNLRLFKCDGCNFVHFAVNTKSFKALQALEPYNPNTQLGFLVGSISTDTAYCTGTAKGSVQMLHYQFPVCVTAALVGGSWVAL
;
A
#
# COMPACT_ATOMS: atom_id res chain seq x y z
N MET A 1 65.65 -4.60 -21.38
CA MET A 1 64.30 -4.33 -21.94
C MET A 1 63.40 -5.50 -21.57
N GLN A 2 62.58 -5.36 -20.54
CA GLN A 2 61.76 -6.43 -19.96
C GLN A 2 60.31 -6.21 -20.39
N ARG A 3 59.75 -7.15 -21.15
CA ARG A 3 58.36 -7.09 -21.65
C ARG A 3 57.42 -7.63 -20.57
N ILE A 4 56.53 -6.78 -20.07
CA ILE A 4 55.45 -7.15 -19.14
C ILE A 4 54.25 -7.56 -20.00
N SER A 5 53.87 -8.84 -19.94
CA SER A 5 52.65 -9.36 -20.57
C SER A 5 51.47 -9.20 -19.61
N ILE A 6 50.51 -8.36 -19.99
CA ILE A 6 49.25 -8.19 -19.26
C ILE A 6 48.29 -9.28 -19.74
N VAL A 7 47.94 -10.21 -18.84
CA VAL A 7 46.91 -11.24 -19.07
C VAL A 7 45.57 -10.65 -18.65
N ALA A 8 44.71 -10.36 -19.63
CA ALA A 8 43.34 -9.94 -19.37
C ALA A 8 42.49 -11.17 -19.01
N LEU A 9 42.09 -11.29 -17.74
CA LEU A 9 41.08 -12.25 -17.31
C LEU A 9 39.70 -11.76 -17.76
N ALA A 10 39.07 -12.46 -18.70
CA ALA A 10 37.67 -12.24 -19.04
C ALA A 10 36.80 -12.83 -17.92
N VAL A 11 36.19 -11.97 -17.11
CA VAL A 11 35.16 -12.36 -16.15
C VAL A 11 33.86 -12.58 -16.93
N ALA A 12 33.47 -13.83 -17.12
CA ALA A 12 32.15 -14.16 -17.65
C ALA A 12 31.09 -13.83 -16.59
N ALA A 13 30.32 -12.78 -16.84
CA ALA A 13 29.15 -12.47 -16.02
C ALA A 13 28.12 -13.60 -16.20
N VAL A 14 27.91 -14.39 -15.15
CA VAL A 14 26.83 -15.37 -15.10
C VAL A 14 25.53 -14.57 -14.93
N ALA A 15 24.87 -14.25 -16.03
CA ALA A 15 23.51 -13.74 -16.03
C ALA A 15 22.58 -14.88 -15.61
N GLY A 16 22.38 -15.05 -14.30
CA GLY A 16 21.30 -15.89 -13.80
C GLY A 16 19.99 -15.31 -14.30
N SER A 17 19.32 -15.98 -15.23
CA SER A 17 18.00 -15.58 -15.72
C SER A 17 16.99 -15.82 -14.60
N THR A 18 16.87 -14.88 -13.67
CA THR A 18 15.68 -14.78 -12.83
C THR A 18 14.51 -14.59 -13.80
N GLY A 19 13.66 -15.62 -13.92
CA GLY A 19 12.50 -15.57 -14.80
C GLY A 19 11.69 -14.30 -14.56
N CYS A 20 11.12 -13.73 -15.63
CA CYS A 20 10.34 -12.51 -15.52
C CYS A 20 9.22 -12.70 -14.49
N LEU A 21 9.15 -11.79 -13.51
CA LEU A 21 8.12 -11.78 -12.46
C LEU A 21 6.69 -11.75 -13.02
N TYR A 22 6.53 -11.31 -14.27
CA TYR A 22 5.25 -11.15 -14.96
C TYR A 22 4.99 -12.22 -16.03
N SER A 23 5.71 -13.34 -16.03
CA SER A 23 5.56 -14.38 -17.06
C SER A 23 4.16 -14.97 -17.19
N ASN A 24 3.35 -14.87 -16.13
CA ASN A 24 1.98 -15.38 -16.07
C ASN A 24 0.92 -14.29 -16.31
N VAL A 25 1.33 -13.04 -16.57
CA VAL A 25 0.41 -11.93 -16.80
C VAL A 25 0.11 -11.82 -18.28
N GLN A 26 -1.18 -11.82 -18.64
CA GLN A 26 -1.60 -11.54 -20.01
C GLN A 26 -1.68 -10.03 -20.22
N GLY A 27 -0.84 -9.50 -21.11
CA GLY A 27 -0.79 -8.08 -21.50
C GLY A 27 0.36 -7.29 -20.87
N ASP A 28 0.28 -5.97 -20.99
CA ASP A 28 1.33 -5.06 -20.51
C ASP A 28 1.15 -4.73 -19.01
N VAL A 29 2.27 -4.64 -18.32
CA VAL A 29 2.37 -4.35 -16.89
C VAL A 29 3.03 -3.00 -16.67
N LEU A 30 2.39 -2.10 -15.94
CA LEU A 30 3.01 -0.84 -15.51
C LEU A 30 3.96 -1.08 -14.33
N VAL A 31 5.22 -0.66 -14.44
CA VAL A 31 6.27 -0.86 -13.43
C VAL A 31 7.15 0.37 -13.27
N THR A 32 7.86 0.44 -12.15
CA THR A 32 8.97 1.39 -11.92
C THR A 32 10.28 0.65 -11.67
N GLY A 33 11.40 1.36 -11.70
CA GLY A 33 12.69 0.84 -11.25
C GLY A 33 13.46 0.04 -12.31
N ALA A 34 14.10 -1.07 -11.89
CA ALA A 34 15.14 -1.77 -12.68
C ALA A 34 14.67 -2.39 -14.00
N LEU A 35 13.36 -2.52 -14.20
CA LEU A 35 12.79 -2.99 -15.46
C LEU A 35 12.56 -1.85 -16.47
N CYS A 36 12.72 -0.60 -16.04
CA CYS A 36 12.69 0.57 -16.89
C CYS A 36 14.10 0.98 -17.30
N THR A 37 14.22 1.54 -18.49
CA THR A 37 15.41 2.20 -18.99
C THR A 37 15.89 3.25 -17.98
N LEU A 38 17.20 3.34 -17.77
CA LEU A 38 17.78 4.29 -16.83
C LEU A 38 17.28 5.72 -17.09
N GLY A 39 16.78 6.39 -16.06
CA GLY A 39 16.21 7.74 -16.13
C GLY A 39 14.73 7.79 -16.53
N VAL A 40 14.09 6.66 -16.84
CA VAL A 40 12.65 6.57 -17.03
C VAL A 40 11.98 6.27 -15.68
N PRO A 41 11.15 7.18 -15.13
CA PRO A 41 10.52 6.95 -13.83
C PRO A 41 9.45 5.85 -13.87
N LEU A 42 8.83 5.63 -15.03
CA LEU A 42 7.71 4.70 -15.20
C LEU A 42 7.71 4.09 -16.60
N CYS A 43 7.48 2.78 -16.71
CA CYS A 43 7.45 2.09 -18.00
C CYS A 43 6.40 0.97 -18.02
N LYS A 44 6.01 0.53 -19.23
CA LYS A 44 5.27 -0.72 -19.44
C LYS A 44 6.25 -1.83 -19.79
N VAL A 45 6.03 -3.01 -19.23
CA VAL A 45 6.76 -4.23 -19.60
C VAL A 45 5.79 -5.34 -19.99
N ASN A 46 6.20 -6.21 -20.91
CA ASN A 46 5.40 -7.40 -21.26
C ASN A 46 5.73 -8.59 -20.35
N ALA A 47 5.12 -9.76 -20.62
CA ALA A 47 5.36 -11.00 -19.86
C ALA A 47 6.81 -11.53 -19.91
N LEU A 48 7.65 -10.98 -20.80
CA LEU A 48 9.08 -11.27 -20.87
C LEU A 48 9.92 -10.21 -20.15
N CYS A 49 9.29 -9.25 -19.46
CA CYS A 49 9.92 -8.12 -18.76
C CYS A 49 10.68 -7.18 -19.71
N ASN A 50 10.37 -7.21 -21.01
CA ASN A 50 10.90 -6.25 -21.95
C ASN A 50 10.09 -4.96 -21.86
N GLU A 51 10.77 -3.83 -21.75
CA GLU A 51 10.15 -2.51 -21.84
C GLU A 51 9.47 -2.34 -23.21
N VAL A 52 8.17 -2.04 -23.20
CA VAL A 52 7.36 -1.78 -24.41
C VAL A 52 6.91 -0.33 -24.51
N ALA A 53 6.91 0.42 -23.40
CA ALA A 53 6.66 1.86 -23.39
C ALA A 53 7.36 2.54 -22.21
N ARG A 54 7.70 3.82 -22.37
CA ARG A 54 8.32 4.67 -21.33
C ARG A 54 7.55 5.96 -21.15
N TYR A 55 7.53 6.44 -19.91
CA TYR A 55 6.86 7.66 -19.50
C TYR A 55 7.85 8.53 -18.74
N LEU A 56 8.36 9.58 -19.39
CA LEU A 56 9.30 10.53 -18.79
C LEU A 56 8.57 11.55 -17.91
N GLU A 57 7.33 11.88 -18.26
CA GLU A 57 6.46 12.81 -17.53
C GLU A 57 5.14 12.13 -17.17
N PRO A 58 5.14 11.16 -16.24
CA PRO A 58 3.94 10.40 -15.89
C PRO A 58 2.82 11.30 -15.36
N ALA A 59 3.15 12.41 -14.70
CA ALA A 59 2.18 13.40 -14.23
C ALA A 59 1.38 14.08 -15.36
N ALA A 60 1.93 14.14 -16.57
CA ALA A 60 1.28 14.75 -17.74
C ALA A 60 0.63 13.71 -18.68
N THR A 61 0.82 12.41 -18.41
CA THR A 61 0.46 11.36 -19.36
C THR A 61 -0.68 10.49 -18.84
N LYS A 62 -1.79 10.42 -19.58
CA LYS A 62 -2.84 9.43 -19.32
C LYS A 62 -2.37 8.06 -19.82
N ILE A 63 -2.20 7.10 -18.89
CA ILE A 63 -1.79 5.73 -19.21
C ILE A 63 -3.04 4.85 -19.30
N THR A 64 -3.25 4.21 -20.46
CA THR A 64 -4.40 3.34 -20.73
C THR A 64 -3.95 1.97 -21.23
N GLY A 65 -4.88 1.01 -21.32
CA GLY A 65 -4.60 -0.32 -21.86
C GLY A 65 -3.60 -1.10 -21.02
N LEU A 66 -3.72 -1.02 -19.69
CA LEU A 66 -2.94 -1.82 -18.76
C LEU A 66 -3.74 -3.05 -18.40
N SER A 67 -3.12 -4.22 -18.54
CA SER A 67 -3.71 -5.47 -18.07
C SER A 67 -3.34 -5.76 -16.62
N TYR A 68 -2.27 -5.13 -16.13
CA TYR A 68 -1.78 -5.30 -14.77
C TYR A 68 -0.98 -4.07 -14.31
N ILE A 69 -0.95 -3.85 -13.00
CA ILE A 69 -0.03 -2.90 -12.36
C ILE A 69 0.92 -3.75 -11.52
N GLY A 70 2.19 -3.70 -11.87
CA GLY A 70 3.23 -4.48 -11.21
C GLY A 70 3.70 -3.83 -9.92
N ASN A 71 4.98 -4.01 -9.63
CA ASN A 71 5.57 -3.40 -8.45
C ASN A 71 5.79 -1.91 -8.75
N LEU A 72 4.91 -1.06 -8.20
CA LEU A 72 5.12 0.38 -8.17
C LEU A 72 5.87 0.68 -6.87
N GLY A 73 7.19 0.85 -6.98
CA GLY A 73 8.00 1.47 -5.94
C GLY A 73 8.23 2.92 -6.34
N LEU A 74 7.50 3.84 -5.73
CA LEU A 74 7.74 5.28 -5.85
C LEU A 74 8.44 5.76 -4.57
N GLU A 75 9.54 5.13 -4.21
CA GLU A 75 10.30 5.55 -3.04
C GLU A 75 11.06 6.84 -3.34
N ASN A 76 10.95 7.84 -2.47
CA ASN A 76 11.67 9.12 -2.56
C ASN A 76 11.41 9.90 -3.87
N CYS A 77 10.21 9.76 -4.43
CA CYS A 77 9.79 10.58 -5.57
C CYS A 77 9.03 11.78 -5.00
N PRO A 78 9.49 13.04 -5.12
CA PRO A 78 8.78 14.20 -4.55
C PRO A 78 7.44 14.42 -5.28
N MET A 79 6.44 13.62 -4.93
CA MET A 79 5.05 13.74 -5.36
C MET A 79 4.41 14.77 -4.44
N THR A 80 4.37 16.01 -4.90
CA THR A 80 3.66 17.10 -4.22
C THR A 80 2.16 16.83 -4.23
N SER A 81 1.49 17.07 -3.11
CA SER A 81 0.03 16.98 -2.96
C SER A 81 -0.74 18.01 -3.80
N PRO A 82 -1.98 17.71 -4.24
CA PRO A 82 -2.62 16.39 -4.20
C PRO A 82 -1.88 15.45 -5.14
N MET A 83 -1.91 14.12 -4.89
CA MET A 83 -1.55 13.19 -5.96
C MET A 83 -2.24 13.72 -7.23
N PRO A 84 -1.53 13.91 -8.37
CA PRO A 84 -2.24 14.16 -9.62
C PRO A 84 -3.27 13.04 -9.67
N ARG A 85 -4.57 13.38 -9.70
CA ARG A 85 -5.63 12.39 -9.58
C ARG A 85 -5.27 11.27 -10.54
N ILE A 86 -4.73 10.17 -10.01
CA ILE A 86 -4.58 8.96 -10.78
C ILE A 86 -6.02 8.52 -10.81
N THR A 87 -6.75 9.04 -11.78
CA THR A 87 -8.03 8.50 -12.16
C THR A 87 -7.64 7.13 -12.67
N TRP A 88 -7.63 6.16 -11.77
CA TRP A 88 -7.51 4.76 -12.12
C TRP A 88 -8.50 4.56 -13.26
N PRO A 89 -8.06 4.05 -14.41
CA PRO A 89 -8.89 4.02 -15.59
C PRO A 89 -10.27 3.45 -15.24
N SER A 90 -11.35 4.14 -15.60
CA SER A 90 -12.73 3.71 -15.34
C SER A 90 -13.05 2.33 -15.94
N CYS A 91 -12.17 1.80 -16.80
CA CYS A 91 -12.24 0.41 -17.26
C CYS A 91 -11.90 -0.64 -16.20
N MET A 92 -11.53 -0.26 -14.96
CA MET A 92 -11.54 -1.19 -13.81
C MET A 92 -12.94 -1.44 -13.24
N ASP A 93 -13.95 -0.63 -13.60
CA ASP A 93 -15.28 -0.67 -12.95
C ASP A 93 -16.39 -1.32 -13.82
N GLU A 94 -16.12 -1.68 -15.08
CA GLU A 94 -17.21 -1.99 -16.03
C GLU A 94 -17.11 -3.30 -16.83
N GLN A 95 -16.28 -4.27 -16.43
CA GLN A 95 -16.46 -5.64 -16.92
C GLN A 95 -16.26 -6.70 -15.84
N PRO A 96 -16.94 -7.86 -15.92
CA PRO A 96 -16.66 -9.02 -15.08
C PRO A 96 -15.33 -9.65 -15.53
N VAL A 97 -14.25 -8.87 -15.50
CA VAL A 97 -12.90 -9.35 -15.67
C VAL A 97 -12.56 -10.01 -14.34
N LYS A 98 -12.17 -11.28 -14.43
CA LYS A 98 -11.60 -12.08 -13.35
C LYS A 98 -10.77 -11.16 -12.42
N PRO A 99 -11.04 -11.13 -11.10
CA PRO A 99 -10.39 -10.20 -10.19
C PRO A 99 -8.88 -10.31 -10.41
N LEU A 100 -8.22 -9.18 -10.67
CA LEU A 100 -6.77 -9.12 -10.83
C LEU A 100 -6.16 -9.95 -9.69
N ASP A 101 -5.38 -10.97 -10.06
CA ASP A 101 -4.65 -11.82 -9.13
C ASP A 101 -3.51 -10.98 -8.53
N MET A 102 -3.89 -10.10 -7.61
CA MET A 102 -3.04 -9.12 -6.96
C MET A 102 -2.31 -9.78 -5.80
N SER A 103 -1.30 -10.58 -6.14
CA SER A 103 -0.17 -10.89 -5.26
C SER A 103 0.72 -9.66 -4.98
N THR A 104 0.29 -8.48 -5.41
CA THR A 104 1.09 -7.27 -5.48
C THR A 104 1.32 -6.63 -4.11
N ARG A 105 2.55 -6.19 -3.95
CA ARG A 105 3.00 -5.27 -2.90
C ARG A 105 2.85 -3.86 -3.48
N SER A 106 2.39 -2.91 -2.69
CA SER A 106 2.34 -1.49 -3.05
C SER A 106 3.20 -0.71 -2.05
N TRP A 107 4.16 0.05 -2.58
CA TRP A 107 5.09 0.85 -1.80
C TRP A 107 5.06 2.30 -2.30
N VAL A 108 4.57 3.19 -1.45
CA VAL A 108 4.50 4.62 -1.70
C VAL A 108 5.23 5.41 -0.61
N ASP A 109 6.34 4.86 -0.10
CA ASP A 109 7.09 5.40 1.02
C ASP A 109 7.92 6.65 0.66
N GLY A 110 8.08 7.56 1.62
CA GLY A 110 9.01 8.70 1.50
C GLY A 110 8.56 9.77 0.49
N ASN A 111 7.26 10.02 0.40
CA ASN A 111 6.68 11.05 -0.47
C ASN A 111 5.94 12.12 0.37
N GLU A 112 5.11 12.96 -0.25
CA GLU A 112 4.33 14.01 0.44
C GLU A 112 2.82 13.71 0.42
N LEU A 113 2.44 12.43 0.41
CA LEU A 113 1.04 12.02 0.35
C LEU A 113 0.27 12.47 1.59
N GLN A 114 -0.90 13.07 1.39
CA GLN A 114 -1.77 13.55 2.49
C GLN A 114 -2.98 12.64 2.74
N ASP A 115 -3.39 11.91 1.71
CA ASP A 115 -4.47 10.93 1.72
C ASP A 115 -4.12 9.72 0.83
N LEU A 116 -4.92 8.65 0.95
CA LEU A 116 -4.87 7.46 0.11
C LEU A 116 -6.19 7.28 -0.66
N ASP A 117 -6.94 8.37 -0.85
CA ASP A 117 -8.27 8.31 -1.45
C ASP A 117 -8.16 7.80 -2.89
N ASN A 118 -9.03 6.86 -3.26
CA ASN A 118 -9.06 6.21 -4.58
C ASN A 118 -7.86 5.32 -4.90
N ALA A 119 -6.92 5.06 -3.98
CA ALA A 119 -5.87 4.08 -4.24
C ALA A 119 -6.45 2.65 -4.31
N PRO A 120 -5.99 1.78 -5.23
CA PRO A 120 -6.35 0.37 -5.27
C PRO A 120 -5.60 -0.36 -4.17
N LEU A 121 -6.10 -0.25 -2.94
CA LEU A 121 -5.43 -0.73 -1.73
C LEU A 121 -5.55 -2.24 -1.50
N ALA A 122 -6.18 -2.97 -2.42
CA ALA A 122 -6.38 -4.42 -2.39
C ALA A 122 -5.08 -5.21 -2.66
N THR A 123 -4.06 -5.00 -1.82
CA THR A 123 -2.70 -5.53 -1.97
C THR A 123 -2.32 -6.39 -0.78
N ALA A 124 -1.43 -7.37 -0.96
CA ALA A 124 -0.95 -8.22 0.15
C ALA A 124 -0.08 -7.43 1.14
N ILE A 125 0.69 -6.47 0.64
CA ILE A 125 1.52 -5.55 1.42
C ILE A 125 1.23 -4.14 0.94
N LEU A 126 0.83 -3.28 1.87
CA LEU A 126 0.68 -1.84 1.65
C LEU A 126 1.71 -1.12 2.54
N SER A 127 2.65 -0.40 1.93
CA SER A 127 3.55 0.51 2.63
C SER A 127 3.32 1.93 2.14
N ALA A 128 3.04 2.83 3.07
CA ALA A 128 2.94 4.26 2.86
C ALA A 128 3.68 5.03 3.96
N GLU A 129 4.83 4.52 4.39
CA GLU A 129 5.66 5.11 5.45
C GLU A 129 6.26 6.46 5.03
N ARG A 130 6.54 7.33 6.01
CA ARG A 130 7.21 8.64 5.82
C ARG A 130 6.51 9.51 4.76
N ASN A 131 5.20 9.66 4.89
CA ASN A 131 4.38 10.59 4.12
C ASN A 131 3.82 11.69 5.04
N GLN A 132 2.78 12.42 4.59
CA GLN A 132 2.04 13.42 5.35
C GLN A 132 0.60 12.97 5.63
N LEU A 133 0.35 11.66 5.69
CA LEU A 133 -0.98 11.11 5.90
C LEU A 133 -1.51 11.53 7.27
N ARG A 134 -2.70 12.13 7.29
CA ARG A 134 -3.38 12.53 8.54
C ARG A 134 -4.58 11.67 8.86
N VAL A 135 -5.22 11.13 7.82
CA VAL A 135 -6.48 10.40 7.91
C VAL A 135 -6.38 9.09 7.13
N LEU A 136 -6.80 8.01 7.78
CA LEU A 136 -7.00 6.69 7.18
C LEU A 136 -8.49 6.38 7.22
N LYS A 137 -9.20 6.65 6.11
CA LYS A 137 -10.66 6.58 6.07
C LYS A 137 -11.20 5.85 4.85
N ASP A 138 -12.29 5.11 5.04
CA ASP A 138 -13.07 4.47 3.99
C ASP A 138 -12.24 3.51 3.09
N MET A 139 -11.29 2.79 3.69
CA MET A 139 -10.40 1.87 2.99
C MET A 139 -10.80 0.41 3.19
N ASP A 140 -10.78 -0.38 2.12
CA ASP A 140 -10.86 -1.84 2.21
C ASP A 140 -9.47 -2.47 2.17
N LEU A 141 -8.98 -2.88 3.34
CA LEU A 141 -7.71 -3.57 3.54
C LEU A 141 -7.92 -5.05 3.88
N THR A 142 -9.07 -5.64 3.52
CA THR A 142 -9.38 -7.05 3.84
C THR A 142 -8.47 -8.05 3.14
N ARG A 143 -7.75 -7.65 2.09
CA ARG A 143 -6.72 -8.48 1.42
C ARG A 143 -5.30 -8.21 1.93
N THR A 144 -5.12 -7.17 2.74
CA THR A 144 -3.81 -6.76 3.23
C THR A 144 -3.34 -7.62 4.38
N GLN A 145 -2.15 -8.20 4.23
CA GLN A 145 -1.47 -8.97 5.27
C GLN A 145 -0.54 -8.07 6.07
N LYS A 146 0.09 -7.07 5.44
CA LYS A 146 0.97 -6.13 6.12
C LYS A 146 0.67 -4.69 5.72
N ALA A 147 0.35 -3.86 6.69
CA ALA A 147 0.09 -2.44 6.50
C ALA A 147 1.12 -1.61 7.27
N TYR A 148 1.89 -0.79 6.55
CA TYR A 148 2.92 0.09 7.10
C TYR A 148 2.55 1.55 6.85
N PHE A 149 2.41 2.31 7.93
CA PHE A 149 2.03 3.72 7.94
C PHE A 149 2.96 4.55 8.84
N GLY A 150 4.10 4.00 9.25
CA GLY A 150 5.08 4.64 10.13
C GLY A 150 5.59 5.98 9.63
N GLY A 151 5.91 6.89 10.54
CA GLY A 151 6.44 8.21 10.18
C GLY A 151 5.43 9.16 9.51
N ASN A 152 4.14 8.87 9.61
CA ASN A 152 3.05 9.76 9.21
C ASN A 152 2.41 10.43 10.43
N PRO A 153 1.90 11.67 10.31
CA PRO A 153 1.15 12.34 11.36
C PRO A 153 -0.33 11.89 11.41
N VAL A 154 -0.60 10.57 11.33
CA VAL A 154 -1.97 10.05 11.31
C VAL A 154 -2.63 10.25 12.68
N THR A 155 -3.80 10.90 12.68
CA THR A 155 -4.60 11.14 13.88
C THR A 155 -5.98 10.51 13.82
N VAL A 156 -6.46 10.12 12.63
CA VAL A 156 -7.80 9.55 12.43
C VAL A 156 -7.69 8.22 11.68
N LEU A 157 -8.30 7.18 12.23
CA LEU A 157 -8.61 5.94 11.53
C LEU A 157 -10.11 5.66 11.69
N SER A 158 -10.84 5.63 10.58
CA SER A 158 -12.28 5.33 10.58
C SER A 158 -12.67 4.53 9.35
N SER A 159 -13.67 3.65 9.49
CA SER A 159 -14.22 2.91 8.33
C SER A 159 -13.20 2.04 7.58
N VAL A 160 -12.09 1.64 8.22
CA VAL A 160 -11.09 0.76 7.61
C VAL A 160 -11.44 -0.70 7.85
N ALA A 161 -11.59 -1.47 6.78
CA ALA A 161 -11.91 -2.88 6.85
C ALA A 161 -10.63 -3.73 6.88
N PHE A 162 -10.46 -4.53 7.93
CA PHE A 162 -9.41 -5.54 8.04
C PHE A 162 -10.01 -6.95 8.06
N SER A 163 -9.20 -7.95 7.74
CA SER A 163 -9.55 -9.36 7.85
C SER A 163 -8.59 -10.11 8.77
N ASP A 164 -8.93 -11.35 9.07
CA ASP A 164 -8.07 -12.33 9.75
C ASP A 164 -6.82 -12.72 8.97
N ASN A 165 -6.63 -12.22 7.74
CA ASN A 165 -5.38 -12.34 7.01
C ASN A 165 -4.32 -11.30 7.43
N LEU A 166 -4.70 -10.29 8.21
CA LEU A 166 -3.77 -9.31 8.72
C LEU A 166 -2.72 -9.99 9.62
N ARG A 167 -1.46 -9.65 9.40
CA ARG A 167 -0.29 -10.16 10.13
C ARG A 167 0.58 -9.03 10.69
N LEU A 168 0.46 -7.83 10.12
CA LEU A 168 1.13 -6.62 10.59
C LEU A 168 0.24 -5.40 10.41
N PHE A 169 0.13 -4.60 11.47
CA PHE A 169 -0.30 -3.20 11.40
C PHE A 169 0.73 -2.34 12.14
N LYS A 170 1.46 -1.50 11.39
CA LYS A 170 2.52 -0.65 11.92
C LYS A 170 2.24 0.82 11.59
N CYS A 171 2.11 1.64 12.62
CA CYS A 171 1.94 3.10 12.54
C CYS A 171 2.76 3.74 13.67
N ASP A 172 4.07 3.53 13.66
CA ASP A 172 4.99 4.14 14.63
C ASP A 172 5.03 5.65 14.44
N GLY A 173 4.84 6.38 15.54
CA GLY A 173 4.70 7.84 15.55
C GLY A 173 3.28 8.36 15.32
N CYS A 174 2.31 7.48 15.03
CA CYS A 174 0.91 7.87 14.89
C CYS A 174 0.26 8.09 16.27
N ASN A 175 -0.46 9.21 16.41
CA ASN A 175 -1.13 9.62 17.64
C ASN A 175 -2.62 9.75 17.36
N PHE A 176 -3.33 8.62 17.37
CA PHE A 176 -4.75 8.60 17.03
C PHE A 176 -5.57 9.33 18.10
N VAL A 177 -6.30 10.36 17.68
CA VAL A 177 -7.34 11.03 18.47
C VAL A 177 -8.72 10.44 18.19
N HIS A 178 -8.84 9.74 17.07
CA HIS A 178 -10.03 9.01 16.68
C HIS A 178 -9.65 7.68 16.04
N PHE A 179 -10.06 6.56 16.66
CA PHE A 179 -9.83 5.21 16.14
C PHE A 179 -11.15 4.42 16.20
N ALA A 180 -11.86 4.37 15.07
CA ALA A 180 -13.14 3.68 14.95
C ALA A 180 -13.07 2.56 13.91
N VAL A 181 -13.44 1.35 14.33
CA VAL A 181 -13.44 0.15 13.49
C VAL A 181 -14.71 -0.65 13.73
N ASN A 182 -15.12 -1.46 12.76
CA ASN A 182 -16.21 -2.41 12.99
C ASN A 182 -15.73 -3.63 13.81
N THR A 183 -16.67 -4.46 14.28
CA THR A 183 -16.37 -5.67 15.06
C THR A 183 -15.40 -6.64 14.38
N LYS A 184 -15.45 -6.78 13.05
CA LYS A 184 -14.56 -7.70 12.30
C LYS A 184 -13.13 -7.17 12.27
N SER A 185 -12.97 -5.90 11.94
CA SER A 185 -11.69 -5.18 11.96
C SER A 185 -11.07 -5.17 13.36
N PHE A 186 -11.87 -4.96 14.40
CA PHE A 186 -11.41 -5.03 15.79
C PHE A 186 -10.82 -6.40 16.12
N LYS A 187 -11.53 -7.49 15.79
CA LYS A 187 -11.04 -8.86 16.01
C LYS A 187 -9.73 -9.15 15.27
N ALA A 188 -9.62 -8.69 14.02
CA ALA A 188 -8.40 -8.83 13.23
C ALA A 188 -7.19 -8.15 13.89
N LEU A 189 -7.36 -6.90 14.33
CA LEU A 189 -6.31 -6.15 15.02
C LEU A 189 -5.97 -6.75 16.40
N GLN A 190 -6.99 -7.20 17.13
CA GLN A 190 -6.85 -7.81 18.47
C GLN A 190 -6.12 -9.15 18.42
N ALA A 191 -6.13 -9.85 17.28
CA ALA A 191 -5.43 -11.12 17.10
C ALA A 191 -3.92 -10.95 16.80
N LEU A 192 -3.45 -9.74 16.51
CA LEU A 192 -2.03 -9.48 16.27
C LEU A 192 -1.23 -9.53 17.58
N GLU A 193 -0.06 -10.14 17.58
CA GLU A 193 0.87 -10.05 18.73
C GLU A 193 1.48 -8.65 18.85
N PRO A 194 2.10 -8.28 19.98
CA PRO A 194 2.96 -7.10 20.05
C PRO A 194 4.02 -7.14 18.94
N TYR A 195 4.33 -5.98 18.35
CA TYR A 195 5.27 -5.92 17.23
C TYR A 195 6.64 -6.51 17.57
N ASN A 196 7.12 -7.37 16.67
CA ASN A 196 8.42 -8.01 16.78
C ASN A 196 9.33 -7.55 15.62
N PRO A 197 10.44 -6.84 15.92
CA PRO A 197 11.34 -6.31 14.88
C PRO A 197 12.08 -7.40 14.10
N ASN A 198 12.22 -8.61 14.66
CA ASN A 198 12.90 -9.73 13.97
C ASN A 198 12.01 -10.36 12.90
N THR A 199 10.71 -10.50 13.18
CA THR A 199 9.76 -11.11 12.23
C THR A 199 9.05 -10.08 11.36
N GLN A 200 9.09 -8.80 11.73
CA GLN A 200 8.35 -7.72 11.06
C GLN A 200 6.84 -8.04 11.01
N LEU A 201 6.30 -8.54 12.13
CA LEU A 201 4.90 -8.90 12.35
C LEU A 201 4.38 -8.28 13.65
N GLY A 202 3.06 -8.21 13.79
CA GLY A 202 2.37 -7.77 15.01
C GLY A 202 1.69 -6.40 14.89
N PHE A 203 1.44 -5.78 16.04
CA PHE A 203 0.77 -4.48 16.16
C PHE A 203 1.71 -3.45 16.78
N LEU A 204 1.91 -2.32 16.10
CA LEU A 204 2.68 -1.18 16.60
C LEU A 204 1.96 0.12 16.29
N VAL A 205 1.63 0.89 17.33
CA VAL A 205 1.10 2.26 17.22
C VAL A 205 1.74 3.11 18.30
N GLY A 206 1.82 4.43 18.08
CA GLY A 206 2.31 5.37 19.10
C GLY A 206 1.34 5.50 20.27
N SER A 207 0.16 6.06 20.01
CA SER A 207 -0.92 6.15 21.00
C SER A 207 -2.29 6.11 20.32
N ILE A 208 -3.29 5.66 21.07
CA ILE A 208 -4.70 5.77 20.68
C ILE A 208 -5.47 6.40 21.84
N SER A 209 -6.22 7.43 21.53
CA SER A 209 -7.26 7.99 22.39
C SER A 209 -8.60 7.91 21.65
N THR A 210 -9.67 7.72 22.42
CA THR A 210 -11.03 7.64 21.89
C THR A 210 -11.93 8.56 22.68
N ASP A 211 -12.64 9.43 21.98
CA ASP A 211 -13.75 10.20 22.55
C ASP A 211 -14.96 9.27 22.77
N THR A 212 -15.24 8.97 24.04
CA THR A 212 -16.36 8.13 24.47
C THR A 212 -17.72 8.70 24.06
N ALA A 213 -17.88 10.03 24.11
CA ALA A 213 -19.13 10.69 23.73
C ALA A 213 -19.37 10.60 22.22
N TYR A 214 -18.33 10.83 21.42
CA TYR A 214 -18.40 10.61 19.98
C TYR A 214 -18.70 9.14 19.66
N CYS A 215 -18.02 8.20 20.33
CA CYS A 215 -18.16 6.78 20.04
C CYS A 215 -19.59 6.28 20.27
N THR A 216 -20.16 6.59 21.45
CA THR A 216 -21.51 6.15 21.84
C THR A 216 -22.60 6.97 21.17
N GLY A 217 -22.41 8.28 21.05
CA GLY A 217 -23.40 9.24 20.54
C GLY A 217 -23.49 9.27 19.03
N THR A 218 -22.36 9.49 18.35
CA THR A 218 -22.29 9.71 16.89
C THR A 218 -22.07 8.42 16.13
N ALA A 219 -21.01 7.67 16.47
CA ALA A 219 -20.65 6.45 15.77
C ALA A 219 -21.56 5.25 16.13
N LYS A 220 -22.41 5.39 17.16
CA LYS A 220 -23.29 4.34 17.69
C LYS A 220 -22.52 3.05 18.01
N GLY A 221 -21.29 3.21 18.49
CA GLY A 221 -20.39 2.13 18.87
C GLY A 221 -20.26 1.97 20.39
N SER A 222 -19.30 1.13 20.76
CA SER A 222 -18.87 0.91 22.15
C SER A 222 -17.36 1.05 22.24
N VAL A 223 -16.87 1.67 23.32
CA VAL A 223 -15.43 1.71 23.56
C VAL A 223 -14.96 0.35 24.05
N GLN A 224 -13.96 -0.23 23.40
CA GLN A 224 -13.33 -1.49 23.79
C GLN A 224 -11.81 -1.30 23.91
N MET A 225 -11.16 -2.14 24.71
CA MET A 225 -9.71 -2.09 24.88
C MET A 225 -9.02 -3.01 23.88
N LEU A 226 -8.35 -2.43 22.89
CA LEU A 226 -7.46 -3.14 21.97
C LEU A 226 -6.14 -3.43 22.69
N HIS A 227 -5.73 -4.69 22.70
CA HIS A 227 -4.50 -5.17 23.38
C HIS A 227 -4.43 -4.78 24.86
N TYR A 228 -5.59 -4.70 25.53
CA TYR A 228 -5.73 -4.28 26.93
C TYR A 228 -5.18 -2.88 27.26
N GLN A 229 -4.79 -2.10 26.25
CA GLN A 229 -4.07 -0.84 26.42
C GLN A 229 -4.75 0.33 25.71
N PHE A 230 -5.29 0.11 24.52
CA PHE A 230 -5.73 1.18 23.63
C PHE A 230 -7.26 1.25 23.57
N PRO A 231 -7.90 2.32 24.06
CA PRO A 231 -9.34 2.48 23.92
C PRO A 231 -9.67 2.76 22.45
N VAL A 232 -10.48 1.91 21.83
CA VAL A 232 -10.94 2.04 20.43
C VAL A 232 -12.46 2.03 20.36
N CYS A 233 -13.02 2.78 19.42
CA CYS A 233 -14.45 2.74 19.17
C CYS A 233 -14.80 1.57 18.25
N VAL A 234 -15.59 0.61 18.75
CA VAL A 234 -16.06 -0.54 17.99
C VAL A 234 -17.52 -0.33 17.59
N THR A 235 -17.77 -0.15 16.30
CA THR A 235 -19.11 0.02 15.74
C THR A 235 -19.69 -1.30 15.26
N ALA A 236 -21.02 -1.39 15.22
CA ALA A 236 -21.69 -2.51 14.55
C ALA A 236 -21.26 -2.57 13.08
N ALA A 237 -21.20 -3.78 12.50
CA ALA A 237 -20.96 -3.93 11.08
C ALA A 237 -22.02 -3.15 10.30
N LEU A 238 -21.60 -2.32 9.35
CA LEU A 238 -22.53 -1.59 8.49
C LEU A 238 -23.28 -2.61 7.66
N VAL A 239 -24.56 -2.77 7.95
CA VAL A 239 -25.45 -3.61 7.16
C VAL A 239 -25.80 -2.82 5.90
N GLY A 240 -25.02 -3.02 4.84
CA GLY A 240 -25.33 -2.54 3.48
C GLY A 240 -24.76 -1.17 3.12
N GLY A 241 -23.48 -1.15 2.71
CA GLY A 241 -22.91 -0.42 1.57
C GLY A 241 -23.15 1.08 1.32
N SER A 242 -23.96 1.78 2.10
CA SER A 242 -24.25 3.21 1.88
C SER A 242 -23.98 3.99 3.15
N TRP A 243 -22.87 4.74 3.10
CA TRP A 243 -22.61 5.80 4.06
C TRP A 243 -23.56 6.94 3.73
N VAL A 244 -24.59 7.13 4.56
CA VAL A 244 -25.29 8.41 4.58
C VAL A 244 -24.27 9.42 5.10
N ALA A 245 -23.81 10.30 4.22
CA ALA A 245 -23.04 11.46 4.62
C ALA A 245 -23.88 12.25 5.63
N LEU A 246 -23.38 12.33 6.87
CA LEU A 246 -23.89 13.25 7.89
C LEU A 246 -23.15 14.57 7.77
#